data_AF-W1VMH9-F1
#
_entry.id   AF-W1VMH9-F1
#
_cell.length_a   1.000
_cell.length_b   1.000
_cell.length_c   1.000
_cell.angle_alpha   90.00
_cell.angle_beta   90.00
_cell.angle_gamma   90.00
#
_symmetry.space_group_name_H-M   'P 1'
#
loop_
_entity.id
_entity.type
_entity.pdbx_description
1 polymer ?
#
loop_
_entity_poly.entity_id
_entity_poly.type
_entity_poly.pdbx_seq_one_letter_code
_entity_poly.pdbx_strand_id
1 'polypeptide(L)'
;PLALVAGGAAGLGHFVTPSVSYELTAVVASLLGLAACYLFLRVWSPTTPQDLRTHVEDADRPDRARILLALLPYVLVVVIIAVTKLWKTGVDLSAALSSADVAIGWPGLYGHLLTESGQPSGAPVYTLQILSNPGTWIFLTAAIVAVVYGRVSSGGRFGTSVSEMFMVLPRTIYSLRLSVLTIVTVMALAYVMNFSGQTTAIGAALAQTGAAFAFLSPFLGWIGTAVAGSATSAGALFAGLQSTAAAGAGIDPRILLAANTIGGGLGKIVSPQNLAIVAGAVDSPGTDAEILKKVAPYSLSLVVTLGLLVLAASQGLLGPLMVG
;
A
#
# COMPACT_ATOMS: atom_id res chain seq x y z
N PRO A 1 -17.16 16.14 5.36
CA PRO A 1 -18.02 15.08 5.96
C PRO A 1 -17.72 13.68 5.44
N LEU A 2 -17.88 13.43 4.14
CA LEU A 2 -17.67 12.11 3.54
C LEU A 2 -16.26 11.55 3.80
N ALA A 3 -15.22 12.37 3.66
CA ALA A 3 -13.83 11.96 3.94
C ALA A 3 -13.61 11.52 5.40
N LEU A 4 -14.28 12.15 6.37
CA LEU A 4 -14.20 11.77 7.79
C LEU A 4 -14.91 10.43 8.04
N VAL A 5 -16.05 10.20 7.38
CA VAL A 5 -16.77 8.91 7.46
C VAL A 5 -15.93 7.79 6.85
N ALA A 6 -15.35 8.03 5.66
CA ALA A 6 -14.45 7.10 5.00
C ALA A 6 -13.24 6.77 5.89
N GLY A 7 -12.57 7.81 6.41
CA GLY A 7 -11.40 7.68 7.26
C GLY A 7 -11.71 6.98 8.59
N GLY A 8 -12.84 7.32 9.23
CA GLY A 8 -13.27 6.68 10.47
C GLY A 8 -13.58 5.20 10.29
N ALA A 9 -14.34 4.83 9.25
CA ALA A 9 -14.68 3.45 8.96
C ALA A 9 -13.44 2.62 8.55
N ALA A 10 -12.57 3.18 7.70
CA ALA A 10 -11.32 2.53 7.32
C ALA A 10 -10.37 2.38 8.52
N GLY A 11 -10.26 3.41 9.38
CA GLY A 11 -9.49 3.36 10.62
C GLY A 11 -9.98 2.26 11.57
N LEU A 12 -11.29 2.11 11.70
CA LEU A 12 -11.90 1.05 12.51
C LEU A 12 -11.60 -0.35 11.94
N GLY A 13 -11.64 -0.50 10.61
CA GLY A 13 -11.19 -1.71 9.94
C GLY A 13 -9.71 -2.02 10.18
N HIS A 14 -8.85 -1.00 10.14
CA HIS A 14 -7.42 -1.12 10.45
C HIS A 14 -7.15 -1.47 11.91
N PHE A 15 -8.04 -1.11 12.83
CA PHE A 15 -7.91 -1.44 14.25
C PHE A 15 -8.34 -2.88 14.56
N VAL A 16 -9.46 -3.35 13.98
CA VAL A 16 -10.04 -4.66 14.32
C VAL A 16 -9.39 -5.81 13.55
N THR A 17 -9.16 -5.62 12.25
CA THR A 17 -8.77 -6.73 11.34
C THR A 17 -7.41 -7.37 11.62
N PRO A 18 -6.37 -6.65 12.10
CA PRO A 18 -5.07 -7.29 12.36
C PRO A 18 -5.13 -8.44 13.36
N SER A 19 -6.09 -8.42 14.30
CA SER A 19 -6.33 -9.50 15.26
C SER A 19 -6.83 -10.80 14.61
N VAL A 20 -7.41 -10.72 13.41
CA VAL A 20 -7.93 -11.86 12.64
C VAL A 20 -6.94 -12.27 11.55
N SER A 21 -6.48 -11.30 10.75
CA SER A 21 -5.47 -11.51 9.69
C SER A 21 -4.87 -10.17 9.27
N TYR A 22 -3.58 -10.00 9.50
CA TYR A 22 -2.86 -8.79 9.08
C TYR A 22 -2.90 -8.59 7.55
N GLU A 23 -2.88 -9.68 6.77
CA GLU A 23 -2.89 -9.66 5.30
C GLU A 23 -4.20 -9.07 4.73
N LEU A 24 -5.32 -9.24 5.44
CA LEU A 24 -6.63 -8.75 4.99
C LEU A 24 -6.99 -7.37 5.53
N THR A 25 -6.14 -6.78 6.38
CA THR A 25 -6.43 -5.52 7.06
C THR A 25 -6.84 -4.41 6.11
N ALA A 26 -6.03 -4.17 5.07
CA ALA A 26 -6.32 -3.14 4.09
C ALA A 26 -7.59 -3.44 3.27
N VAL A 27 -7.86 -4.72 3.00
CA VAL A 27 -9.04 -5.15 2.24
C VAL A 27 -10.30 -4.84 3.05
N VAL A 28 -10.39 -5.32 4.29
CA VAL A 28 -11.55 -5.10 5.17
C VAL A 28 -11.74 -3.61 5.45
N ALA A 29 -10.67 -2.87 5.76
CA ALA A 29 -10.74 -1.43 5.96
C ALA A 29 -11.32 -0.69 4.74
N SER A 30 -10.90 -1.06 3.54
CA SER A 30 -11.41 -0.45 2.30
C SER A 30 -12.90 -0.75 2.06
N LEU A 31 -13.35 -1.98 2.35
CA LEU A 31 -14.74 -2.39 2.20
C LEU A 31 -15.65 -1.71 3.22
N LEU A 32 -15.20 -1.59 4.48
CA LEU A 32 -15.91 -0.83 5.51
C LEU A 32 -16.00 0.65 5.13
N GLY A 33 -14.90 1.24 4.63
CA GLY A 33 -14.90 2.61 4.13
C GLY A 33 -15.91 2.81 2.99
N LEU A 34 -15.92 1.91 2.00
CA LEU A 34 -16.86 1.94 0.89
C LEU A 34 -18.32 1.82 1.34
N ALA A 35 -18.62 0.85 2.21
CA ALA A 35 -19.96 0.64 2.75
C ALA A 35 -20.45 1.84 3.57
N ALA A 36 -19.58 2.40 4.42
CA ALA A 36 -19.90 3.59 5.21
C ALA A 36 -20.17 4.81 4.33
N CYS A 37 -19.34 5.04 3.30
CA CYS A 37 -19.57 6.09 2.31
C CYS A 37 -20.92 5.92 1.60
N TYR A 38 -21.23 4.70 1.15
CA TYR A 38 -22.49 4.40 0.47
C TYR A 38 -23.71 4.68 1.35
N LEU A 39 -23.70 4.18 2.59
CA LEU A 39 -24.80 4.38 3.54
C LEU A 39 -24.94 5.86 3.92
N PHE A 40 -23.83 6.56 4.14
CA PHE A 40 -23.84 7.98 4.45
C PHE A 40 -24.40 8.82 3.29
N LEU A 41 -24.06 8.47 2.05
CA LEU A 41 -24.58 9.16 0.86
C LEU A 41 -26.07 8.93 0.60
N ARG A 42 -26.68 7.91 1.22
CA ARG A 42 -28.15 7.75 1.17
C ARG A 42 -28.91 8.75 2.02
N VAL A 43 -28.27 9.28 3.07
CA VAL A 43 -28.89 10.23 4.01
C VAL A 43 -28.35 11.65 3.85
N TRP A 44 -27.14 11.79 3.32
CA TRP A 44 -26.48 13.07 3.12
C TRP A 44 -26.00 13.22 1.69
N SER A 45 -26.27 14.37 1.07
CA SER A 45 -25.70 14.73 -0.23
C SER A 45 -25.05 16.12 -0.13
N PRO A 46 -23.91 16.34 -0.80
CA PRO A 46 -23.28 17.66 -0.82
C PRO A 46 -24.20 18.68 -1.51
N THR A 47 -24.23 19.90 -0.98
CA THR A 47 -24.88 21.03 -1.64
C THR A 47 -23.99 21.49 -2.80
N THR A 48 -24.17 20.88 -3.97
CA THR A 48 -23.43 21.25 -5.18
C THR A 48 -24.17 22.37 -5.92
N PRO A 49 -23.51 23.51 -6.19
CA PRO A 49 -24.03 24.55 -7.09
C PRO A 49 -24.46 23.96 -8.44
N GLN A 50 -25.50 24.53 -9.04
CA GLN A 50 -26.14 23.94 -10.22
C GLN A 50 -25.21 23.92 -11.45
N ASP A 51 -24.32 24.90 -11.57
CA ASP A 51 -23.27 25.02 -12.56
C ASP A 51 -22.15 23.98 -12.42
N LEU A 52 -22.00 23.38 -11.23
CA LEU A 52 -21.00 22.34 -10.93
C LEU A 52 -21.62 20.95 -10.80
N ARG A 53 -22.93 20.81 -11.02
CA ARG A 53 -23.64 19.54 -10.85
C ARG A 53 -23.45 18.67 -12.09
N THR A 54 -22.88 17.49 -11.90
CA THR A 54 -22.73 16.53 -13.00
C THR A 54 -24.11 16.09 -13.48
N HIS A 55 -24.43 16.36 -14.75
CA HIS A 55 -25.63 15.85 -15.39
C HIS A 55 -25.32 14.47 -15.96
N VAL A 56 -26.02 13.45 -15.46
CA VAL A 56 -25.99 12.11 -16.03
C VAL A 56 -27.29 11.94 -16.80
N GLU A 57 -27.21 11.71 -18.11
CA GLU A 57 -28.40 11.40 -18.90
C GLU A 57 -29.08 10.15 -18.34
N ASP A 58 -30.41 10.11 -18.34
CA ASP A 58 -31.15 8.94 -17.83
C ASP A 58 -30.77 7.65 -18.56
N ALA A 59 -30.38 7.76 -19.84
CA ALA A 59 -29.85 6.65 -20.64
C ALA A 59 -28.50 6.12 -20.11
N ASP A 60 -27.72 6.93 -19.39
CA ASP A 60 -26.40 6.55 -18.89
C ASP A 60 -26.42 5.97 -17.48
N ARG A 61 -27.58 6.02 -16.80
CA ARG A 61 -27.76 5.37 -15.50
C ARG A 61 -27.39 3.89 -15.60
N PRO A 62 -26.47 3.39 -14.75
CA PRO A 62 -26.04 2.02 -14.82
C PRO A 62 -27.17 1.10 -14.35
N ASP A 63 -27.45 0.08 -15.14
CA ASP A 63 -28.36 -0.99 -14.75
C ASP A 63 -27.67 -1.96 -13.77
N ARG A 64 -28.44 -2.91 -13.23
CA ARG A 64 -27.90 -3.88 -12.26
C ARG A 64 -26.72 -4.68 -12.83
N ALA A 65 -26.79 -5.05 -14.11
CA ALA A 65 -25.73 -5.80 -14.77
C ALA A 65 -24.43 -4.97 -14.86
N ARG A 66 -24.50 -3.70 -15.25
CA ARG A 66 -23.35 -2.78 -15.27
C ARG A 66 -22.76 -2.54 -13.90
N ILE A 67 -23.59 -2.41 -12.87
CA ILE A 67 -23.11 -2.27 -11.49
C ILE A 67 -22.35 -3.52 -11.05
N LEU A 68 -22.91 -4.71 -11.32
CA LEU A 68 -22.24 -5.98 -10.98
C LEU A 68 -20.93 -6.17 -11.75
N LEU A 69 -20.92 -5.87 -13.05
CA LEU A 69 -19.70 -5.90 -13.86
C LEU A 69 -18.66 -4.92 -13.33
N ALA A 70 -19.03 -3.68 -12.98
CA ALA A 70 -18.10 -2.69 -12.43
C ALA A 70 -17.50 -3.11 -11.08
N LEU A 71 -18.26 -3.84 -10.25
CA LEU A 71 -17.79 -4.34 -8.95
C LEU A 71 -17.03 -5.68 -9.07
N LEU A 72 -17.16 -6.38 -10.20
CA LEU A 72 -16.60 -7.72 -10.41
C LEU A 72 -15.10 -7.83 -10.06
N PRO A 73 -14.19 -6.93 -10.53
CA PRO A 73 -12.77 -7.08 -10.27
C PRO A 73 -12.47 -7.02 -8.77
N TYR A 74 -13.12 -6.11 -8.06
CA TYR A 74 -12.92 -5.92 -6.62
C TYR A 74 -13.45 -7.10 -5.82
N VAL A 75 -14.70 -7.53 -6.09
CA VAL A 75 -15.31 -8.68 -5.40
C VAL A 75 -14.52 -9.95 -5.67
N LEU A 76 -14.08 -10.17 -6.91
CA LEU A 76 -13.35 -11.38 -7.28
C LEU A 76 -11.96 -11.42 -6.61
N VAL A 77 -11.22 -10.31 -6.57
CA VAL A 77 -9.93 -10.24 -5.83
C VAL A 77 -10.15 -10.53 -4.35
N VAL A 78 -11.16 -9.90 -3.72
CA VAL A 78 -11.47 -10.09 -2.30
C VAL A 78 -11.79 -11.56 -2.01
N VAL A 79 -12.66 -12.18 -2.82
CA VAL A 79 -13.08 -13.57 -2.62
C VAL A 79 -11.89 -14.53 -2.81
N ILE A 80 -11.11 -14.38 -3.88
CA ILE A 80 -9.98 -15.27 -4.14
C ILE A 80 -8.94 -15.16 -3.03
N ILE A 81 -8.57 -13.95 -2.61
CA ILE A 81 -7.57 -13.77 -1.54
C ILE A 81 -8.12 -14.27 -0.19
N ALA A 82 -9.39 -14.00 0.12
CA ALA A 82 -10.01 -14.49 1.34
C ALA A 82 -10.03 -16.03 1.37
N VAL A 83 -10.34 -16.69 0.26
CA VAL A 83 -10.31 -18.16 0.16
C VAL A 83 -8.88 -18.68 0.31
N THR A 84 -7.92 -18.14 -0.43
CA THR A 84 -6.54 -18.66 -0.41
C THR A 84 -5.83 -18.46 0.93
N LYS A 85 -6.24 -17.45 1.72
CA LYS A 85 -5.61 -17.12 3.01
C LYS A 85 -6.39 -17.54 4.25
N LEU A 86 -7.72 -17.62 4.20
CA LEU A 86 -8.55 -17.97 5.37
C LEU A 86 -9.10 -19.38 5.33
N TRP A 87 -9.03 -20.09 4.21
CA TRP A 87 -9.55 -21.45 4.13
C TRP A 87 -8.67 -22.43 4.91
N LYS A 88 -9.16 -22.84 6.07
CA LYS A 88 -8.54 -23.85 6.95
C LYS A 88 -9.38 -25.12 7.14
N THR A 89 -10.56 -25.17 6.53
CA THR A 89 -11.48 -26.31 6.68
C THR A 89 -11.00 -27.47 5.80
N GLY A 90 -10.52 -28.55 6.42
CA GLY A 90 -10.03 -29.76 5.75
C GLY A 90 -8.56 -29.70 5.34
N VAL A 91 -8.13 -28.64 4.67
CA VAL A 91 -6.72 -28.36 4.33
C VAL A 91 -6.44 -26.89 4.62
N ASP A 92 -5.32 -26.59 5.28
CA ASP A 92 -4.82 -25.21 5.37
C ASP A 92 -4.25 -24.82 4.00
N LEU A 93 -5.06 -24.08 3.24
CA LEU A 93 -4.71 -23.72 1.87
C LEU A 93 -3.50 -22.79 1.84
N SER A 94 -3.35 -21.89 2.80
CA SER A 94 -2.18 -21.01 2.88
C SER A 94 -0.90 -21.82 3.08
N ALA A 95 -0.92 -22.82 3.97
CA ALA A 95 0.22 -23.71 4.19
C ALA A 95 0.54 -24.53 2.93
N ALA A 96 -0.49 -25.11 2.28
CA ALA A 96 -0.32 -25.89 1.06
C ALA A 96 0.21 -25.06 -0.13
N LEU A 97 -0.21 -23.80 -0.26
CA LEU A 97 0.32 -22.91 -1.30
C LEU A 97 1.76 -22.49 -0.99
N SER A 98 2.12 -22.34 0.30
CA SER A 98 3.48 -22.01 0.73
C SER A 98 4.47 -23.18 0.64
N SER A 99 4.00 -24.43 0.61
CA SER A 99 4.90 -25.59 0.44
C SER A 99 5.52 -25.66 -0.95
N ALA A 100 5.00 -24.89 -1.91
CA ALA A 100 5.58 -24.73 -3.24
C ALA A 100 6.64 -23.61 -3.30
N ASP A 101 6.92 -22.92 -2.19
CA ASP A 101 7.90 -21.83 -2.15
C ASP A 101 9.32 -22.40 -2.27
N VAL A 102 10.12 -21.81 -3.15
CA VAL A 102 11.49 -22.25 -3.40
C VAL A 102 12.46 -21.21 -2.84
N ALA A 103 13.24 -21.60 -1.83
CA ALA A 103 14.32 -20.78 -1.31
C ALA A 103 15.57 -20.91 -2.19
N ILE A 104 16.04 -19.79 -2.72
CA ILE A 104 17.20 -19.69 -3.61
C ILE A 104 18.24 -18.81 -2.93
N GLY A 105 19.40 -19.38 -2.60
CA GLY A 105 20.54 -18.60 -2.11
C GLY A 105 21.03 -17.64 -3.20
N TRP A 106 21.20 -16.36 -2.86
CA TRP A 106 21.62 -15.37 -3.84
C TRP A 106 23.04 -15.67 -4.35
N PRO A 107 23.25 -15.79 -5.67
CA PRO A 107 24.55 -16.11 -6.23
C PRO A 107 25.64 -15.13 -5.76
N GLY A 108 26.74 -15.66 -5.26
CA GLY A 108 27.90 -14.87 -4.81
C GLY A 108 27.78 -14.20 -3.43
N LEU A 109 26.58 -14.04 -2.87
CA LEU A 109 26.39 -13.51 -1.51
C LEU A 109 26.10 -14.62 -0.48
N TYR A 110 25.32 -15.62 -0.86
CA TYR A 110 24.97 -16.69 0.05
C TYR A 110 26.23 -17.44 0.53
N GLY A 111 26.37 -17.58 1.86
CA GLY A 111 27.56 -18.14 2.51
C GLY A 111 28.78 -17.21 2.60
N HIS A 112 28.78 -16.07 1.91
CA HIS A 112 29.91 -15.12 1.87
C HIS A 112 29.62 -13.81 2.61
N LEU A 113 28.34 -13.44 2.74
CA LEU A 113 27.94 -12.32 3.58
C LEU A 113 28.10 -12.72 5.04
N LEU A 114 28.87 -11.97 5.83
CA LEU A 114 29.09 -12.24 7.24
C LEU A 114 28.23 -11.33 8.12
N THR A 115 27.84 -11.85 9.28
CA THR A 115 27.20 -11.09 10.36
C THR A 115 28.26 -10.40 11.23
N GLU A 116 27.82 -9.57 12.18
CA GLU A 116 28.71 -8.90 13.15
C GLU A 116 29.58 -9.88 13.95
N SER A 117 29.12 -11.12 14.17
CA SER A 117 29.86 -12.18 14.85
C SER A 117 30.83 -12.96 13.93
N GLY A 118 30.95 -12.55 12.66
CA GLY A 118 31.79 -13.21 11.65
C GLY A 118 31.20 -14.51 11.09
N GLN A 119 29.97 -14.88 11.47
CA GLN A 119 29.29 -16.07 10.94
C GLN A 119 28.56 -15.76 9.62
N PRO A 120 28.45 -16.70 8.68
CA PRO A 120 27.67 -16.52 7.46
C PRO A 120 26.22 -16.11 7.75
N SER A 121 25.75 -15.06 7.10
CA SER A 121 24.41 -14.54 7.20
C SER A 121 23.45 -15.38 6.36
N GLY A 122 22.30 -15.74 6.94
CA GLY A 122 21.17 -16.34 6.23
C GLY A 122 20.29 -15.33 5.48
N ALA A 123 20.60 -14.03 5.57
CA ALA A 123 19.81 -12.97 4.94
C ALA A 123 19.76 -12.97 3.39
N PRO A 124 20.82 -13.36 2.63
CA PRO A 124 20.81 -13.30 1.18
C PRO A 124 20.13 -14.54 0.57
N VAL A 125 18.89 -14.79 0.99
CA VAL A 125 18.01 -15.84 0.44
C VAL A 125 16.83 -15.18 -0.23
N TYR A 126 16.68 -15.43 -1.52
CA TYR A 126 15.48 -15.06 -2.28
C TYR A 126 14.46 -16.20 -2.20
N THR A 127 13.27 -15.92 -1.68
CA THR A 127 12.19 -16.91 -1.66
C THR A 127 11.28 -16.67 -2.86
N LEU A 128 11.28 -17.61 -3.81
CA LEU A 128 10.40 -17.59 -4.96
C LEU A 128 9.02 -18.11 -4.54
N GLN A 129 8.10 -17.18 -4.31
CA GLN A 129 6.73 -17.45 -3.90
C GLN A 129 5.80 -17.42 -5.11
N ILE A 130 5.50 -18.59 -5.68
CA ILE A 130 4.66 -18.67 -6.89
C ILE A 130 3.19 -18.63 -6.49
N LEU A 131 2.72 -19.60 -5.70
CA LEU A 131 1.29 -19.75 -5.41
C LEU A 131 0.86 -19.08 -4.10
N SER A 132 1.80 -18.92 -3.15
CA SER A 132 1.56 -18.25 -1.86
C SER A 132 1.53 -16.72 -1.98
N ASN A 133 2.09 -16.18 -3.07
CA ASN A 133 2.15 -14.74 -3.33
C ASN A 133 0.76 -14.20 -3.74
N PRO A 134 0.21 -13.21 -3.01
CA PRO A 134 -1.05 -12.57 -3.37
C PRO A 134 -1.08 -12.00 -4.79
N GLY A 135 0.07 -11.58 -5.34
CA GLY A 135 0.19 -11.05 -6.70
C GLY A 135 -0.23 -12.05 -7.79
N THR A 136 0.04 -13.34 -7.60
CA THR A 136 -0.36 -14.40 -8.54
C THR A 136 -1.88 -14.50 -8.65
N TRP A 137 -2.57 -14.37 -7.52
CA TRP A 137 -4.03 -14.40 -7.46
C TRP A 137 -4.67 -13.13 -8.03
N ILE A 138 -4.02 -11.98 -7.86
CA ILE A 138 -4.42 -10.73 -8.54
C ILE A 138 -4.27 -10.89 -10.07
N PHE A 139 -3.18 -11.49 -10.55
CA PHE A 139 -2.97 -11.75 -11.97
C PHE A 139 -4.04 -12.69 -12.54
N LEU A 140 -4.35 -13.79 -11.84
CA LEU A 140 -5.44 -14.69 -12.21
C LEU A 140 -6.78 -13.96 -12.27
N THR A 141 -7.07 -13.12 -11.27
CA THR A 141 -8.29 -12.30 -11.24
C THR A 141 -8.37 -11.37 -12.43
N ALA A 142 -7.27 -10.69 -12.77
CA ALA A 142 -7.19 -9.81 -13.93
C ALA A 142 -7.43 -10.57 -15.25
N ALA A 143 -6.90 -11.80 -15.38
CA ALA A 143 -7.14 -12.63 -16.55
C ALA A 143 -8.62 -13.06 -16.66
N ILE A 144 -9.26 -13.44 -15.55
CA ILE A 144 -10.69 -13.77 -15.52
C ILE A 144 -11.52 -12.53 -15.93
N VAL A 145 -11.24 -11.37 -15.33
CA VAL A 145 -11.93 -10.10 -15.65
C VAL A 145 -11.73 -9.72 -17.12
N ALA A 146 -10.51 -9.87 -17.66
CA ALA A 146 -10.22 -9.58 -19.07
C ALA A 146 -11.07 -10.44 -20.00
N VAL A 147 -11.25 -11.73 -19.68
CA VAL A 147 -12.12 -12.63 -20.45
C VAL A 147 -13.59 -12.23 -20.29
N VAL A 148 -14.06 -11.93 -19.08
CA VAL A 148 -15.46 -11.54 -18.84
C VAL A 148 -15.80 -10.24 -19.58
N TYR A 149 -15.00 -9.19 -19.42
CA TYR A 149 -15.22 -7.91 -20.09
C TYR A 149 -15.06 -8.01 -21.60
N GLY A 150 -14.14 -8.85 -22.09
CA GLY A 150 -13.96 -9.09 -23.52
C GLY A 150 -15.07 -9.93 -24.17
N ARG A 151 -15.94 -10.58 -23.39
CA ARG A 151 -17.08 -11.37 -23.90
C ARG A 151 -18.44 -10.74 -23.61
N VAL A 152 -18.55 -10.00 -22.52
CA VAL A 152 -19.80 -9.36 -22.09
C VAL A 152 -19.74 -7.90 -22.49
N SER A 153 -20.52 -7.53 -23.49
CA SER A 153 -20.74 -6.12 -23.82
C SER A 153 -21.95 -5.60 -23.06
N SER A 154 -21.84 -4.40 -22.50
CA SER A 154 -22.91 -3.68 -21.81
C SER A 154 -24.01 -3.22 -22.80
N GLY A 155 -24.70 -4.18 -23.43
CA GLY A 155 -25.67 -3.92 -24.49
C GLY A 155 -25.06 -3.35 -25.78
N GLY A 156 -23.79 -3.65 -26.08
CA GLY A 156 -23.09 -3.14 -27.27
C GLY A 156 -22.41 -1.78 -27.09
N ARG A 157 -22.77 -1.00 -26.05
CA ARG A 157 -22.29 0.39 -25.88
C ARG A 157 -20.79 0.51 -25.58
N PHE A 158 -20.20 -0.45 -24.87
CA PHE A 158 -18.78 -0.46 -24.49
C PHE A 158 -18.16 -1.82 -24.83
N GLY A 159 -18.25 -2.23 -26.09
CA GLY A 159 -17.62 -3.46 -26.57
C GLY A 159 -16.11 -3.35 -26.56
N THR A 160 -15.45 -4.34 -25.98
CA THR A 160 -14.00 -4.55 -26.10
C THR A 160 -13.77 -6.02 -26.45
N SER A 161 -12.70 -6.32 -27.18
CA SER A 161 -12.30 -7.70 -27.43
C SER A 161 -11.48 -8.26 -26.27
N VAL A 162 -11.50 -9.59 -26.09
CA VAL A 162 -10.60 -10.28 -25.14
C VAL A 162 -9.14 -9.94 -25.44
N SER A 163 -8.76 -9.87 -26.72
CA SER A 163 -7.40 -9.51 -27.14
C SER A 163 -7.00 -8.11 -26.66
N GLU A 164 -7.87 -7.11 -26.85
CA GLU A 164 -7.61 -5.74 -26.39
C GLU A 164 -7.45 -5.64 -24.88
N MET A 165 -8.23 -6.42 -24.11
CA MET A 165 -8.12 -6.49 -22.66
C MET A 165 -6.77 -7.06 -22.22
N PHE A 166 -6.28 -8.13 -22.87
CA PHE A 166 -4.94 -8.65 -22.59
C PHE A 166 -3.82 -7.70 -23.03
N MET A 167 -4.07 -6.83 -24.01
CA MET A 167 -3.13 -5.77 -24.41
C MET A 167 -3.07 -4.59 -23.43
N VAL A 168 -3.95 -4.50 -22.43
CA VAL A 168 -3.84 -3.48 -21.38
C VAL A 168 -2.58 -3.71 -20.55
N LEU A 169 -2.28 -4.94 -20.14
CA LEU A 169 -1.12 -5.27 -19.32
C LEU A 169 0.23 -4.79 -19.92
N PRO A 170 0.62 -5.17 -21.15
CA PRO A 170 1.89 -4.72 -21.72
C PRO A 170 1.93 -3.20 -21.92
N ARG A 171 0.79 -2.57 -22.25
CA ARG A 171 0.70 -1.09 -22.33
C ARG A 171 0.94 -0.45 -20.97
N THR A 172 0.35 -0.96 -19.91
CA THR A 172 0.58 -0.48 -18.54
C THR A 172 2.03 -0.67 -18.11
N ILE A 173 2.64 -1.82 -18.39
CA ILE A 173 4.08 -2.07 -18.10
C ILE A 173 4.94 -1.03 -18.82
N TYR A 174 4.68 -0.76 -20.10
CA TYR A 174 5.42 0.24 -20.85
C TYR A 174 5.24 1.65 -20.29
N SER A 175 4.01 2.04 -19.95
CA SER A 175 3.70 3.34 -19.36
C SER A 175 4.39 3.53 -18.00
N LEU A 176 4.52 2.47 -17.20
CA LEU A 176 5.12 2.50 -15.87
C LEU A 176 6.61 2.15 -15.85
N ARG A 177 7.28 1.95 -17.00
CA ARG A 177 8.65 1.42 -17.08
C ARG A 177 9.68 2.23 -16.27
N LEU A 178 9.55 3.56 -16.24
CA LEU A 178 10.43 4.42 -15.42
C LEU A 178 10.15 4.23 -13.93
N SER A 179 8.88 4.18 -13.53
CA SER A 179 8.48 3.92 -12.14
C SER A 179 8.93 2.55 -11.65
N VAL A 180 8.81 1.51 -12.50
CA VAL A 180 9.31 0.16 -12.20
C VAL A 180 10.82 0.18 -12.00
N LEU A 181 11.57 0.86 -12.89
CA LEU A 181 13.01 1.02 -12.75
C LEU A 181 13.38 1.70 -11.42
N THR A 182 12.72 2.81 -11.07
CA THR A 182 12.94 3.50 -9.79
C THR A 182 12.71 2.58 -8.59
N ILE A 183 11.60 1.84 -8.57
CA ILE A 183 11.28 0.89 -7.49
C ILE A 183 12.37 -0.19 -7.38
N VAL A 184 12.77 -0.79 -8.50
CA VAL A 184 13.81 -1.83 -8.52
C VAL A 184 15.15 -1.29 -8.03
N THR A 185 15.57 -0.10 -8.48
CA THR A 185 16.82 0.52 -8.05
C THR A 185 16.80 0.91 -6.58
N VAL A 186 15.70 1.47 -6.06
CA VAL A 186 15.57 1.81 -4.63
C VAL A 186 15.57 0.55 -3.76
N MET A 187 14.90 -0.52 -4.19
CA MET A 187 14.94 -1.81 -3.49
C MET A 187 16.36 -2.39 -3.50
N ALA A 188 17.05 -2.38 -4.63
CA ALA A 188 18.43 -2.85 -4.72
C ALA A 188 19.37 -2.05 -3.79
N LEU A 189 19.24 -0.72 -3.78
CA LEU A 189 19.99 0.14 -2.87
C LEU A 189 19.69 -0.20 -1.40
N ALA A 190 18.41 -0.42 -1.06
CA ALA A 190 18.01 -0.81 0.29
C ALA A 190 18.69 -2.12 0.73
N TYR A 191 18.72 -3.15 -0.12
CA TYR A 191 19.44 -4.40 0.17
C TYR A 191 20.94 -4.16 0.37
N VAL A 192 21.58 -3.36 -0.48
CA VAL A 192 23.00 -3.01 -0.34
C VAL A 192 23.26 -2.29 0.98
N MET A 193 22.46 -1.28 1.31
CA MET A 193 22.61 -0.52 2.56
C MET A 193 22.37 -1.38 3.80
N ASN A 194 21.40 -2.30 3.76
CA ASN A 194 21.13 -3.23 4.85
C ASN A 194 22.26 -4.25 5.03
N PHE A 195 22.72 -4.87 3.94
CA PHE A 195 23.78 -5.90 4.01
C PHE A 195 25.16 -5.33 4.31
N SER A 196 25.44 -4.09 3.93
CA SER A 196 26.70 -3.41 4.27
C SER A 196 26.70 -2.77 5.67
N GLY A 197 25.61 -2.86 6.42
CA GLY A 197 25.47 -2.27 7.76
C GLY A 197 25.30 -0.75 7.78
N GLN A 198 25.15 -0.10 6.63
CA GLN A 198 24.95 1.35 6.55
C GLN A 198 23.66 1.79 7.27
N THR A 199 22.57 1.02 7.13
CA THR A 199 21.31 1.34 7.83
C THR A 199 21.46 1.22 9.34
N THR A 200 22.22 0.23 9.82
CA THR A 200 22.56 0.07 11.24
C THR A 200 23.38 1.26 11.75
N ALA A 201 24.42 1.68 11.02
CA ALA A 201 25.27 2.80 11.42
C ALA A 201 24.48 4.12 11.52
N ILE A 202 23.63 4.41 10.52
CA ILE A 202 22.77 5.60 10.53
C ILE A 202 21.75 5.51 11.67
N GLY A 203 21.14 4.34 11.88
CA GLY A 203 20.19 4.12 12.97
C GLY A 203 20.82 4.33 14.35
N ALA A 204 22.03 3.83 14.57
CA ALA A 204 22.78 4.01 15.81
C ALA A 204 23.17 5.48 16.05
N ALA A 205 23.52 6.23 15.00
CA ALA A 205 23.75 7.68 15.11
C ALA A 205 22.47 8.42 15.49
N LEU A 206 21.34 8.08 14.87
CA LEU A 206 20.04 8.71 15.14
C LEU A 206 19.49 8.34 16.52
N ALA A 207 19.79 7.15 17.04
CA ALA A 207 19.42 6.72 18.39
C ALA A 207 19.92 7.69 19.48
N GLN A 208 21.04 8.38 19.24
CA GLN A 208 21.59 9.37 20.17
C GLN A 208 20.68 10.60 20.36
N THR A 209 19.76 10.84 19.43
CA THR A 209 18.74 11.90 19.57
C THR A 209 17.59 11.50 20.50
N GLY A 210 17.54 10.24 20.94
CA GLY A 210 16.58 9.73 21.90
C GLY A 210 15.13 9.88 21.44
N ALA A 211 14.24 10.31 22.34
CA ALA A 211 12.82 10.50 22.05
C ALA A 211 12.55 11.49 20.91
N ALA A 212 13.45 12.46 20.64
CA ALA A 212 13.28 13.37 19.51
C ALA A 212 13.28 12.65 18.15
N PHE A 213 13.94 11.48 18.05
CA PHE A 213 13.88 10.66 16.84
C PHE A 213 12.46 10.15 16.56
N ALA A 214 11.68 9.87 17.61
CA ALA A 214 10.29 9.39 17.45
C ALA A 214 9.44 10.40 16.66
N PHE A 215 9.64 11.70 16.88
CA PHE A 215 8.96 12.75 16.13
C PHE A 215 9.37 12.77 14.65
N LEU A 216 10.66 12.53 14.35
CA LEU A 216 11.20 12.55 12.98
C LEU A 216 10.95 11.25 12.21
N SER A 217 10.71 10.14 12.91
CA SER A 217 10.53 8.81 12.33
C SER A 217 9.52 8.75 11.17
N PRO A 218 8.30 9.32 11.26
CA PRO A 218 7.34 9.25 10.15
C PRO A 218 7.77 10.04 8.92
N PHE A 219 8.61 11.07 9.08
CA PHE A 219 9.11 11.88 7.97
C PHE A 219 10.03 11.06 7.05
N LEU A 220 10.76 10.07 7.58
CA LEU A 220 11.60 9.21 6.76
C LEU A 220 10.75 8.38 5.77
N GLY A 221 9.69 7.75 6.27
CA GLY A 221 8.73 7.02 5.42
C GLY A 221 8.04 7.95 4.41
N TRP A 222 7.67 9.15 4.87
CA TRP A 222 7.05 10.19 4.04
C TRP A 222 7.96 10.64 2.89
N ILE A 223 9.23 11.01 3.17
CA ILE A 223 10.21 11.43 2.16
C ILE A 223 10.47 10.28 1.17
N GLY A 224 10.71 9.07 1.69
CA GLY A 224 10.96 7.90 0.86
C GLY A 224 9.84 7.66 -0.15
N THR A 225 8.58 7.79 0.29
CA THR A 225 7.43 7.58 -0.58
C THR A 225 7.10 8.79 -1.46
N ALA A 226 7.32 10.01 -0.98
CA ALA A 226 7.15 11.22 -1.78
C ALA A 226 8.06 11.20 -3.01
N VAL A 227 9.31 10.74 -2.85
CA VAL A 227 10.31 10.68 -3.92
C VAL A 227 10.15 9.41 -4.77
N ALA A 228 10.10 8.23 -4.15
CA ALA A 228 10.06 6.95 -4.88
C ALA A 228 8.65 6.55 -5.36
N GLY A 229 7.60 7.15 -4.79
CA GLY A 229 6.20 6.84 -5.07
C GLY A 229 5.67 5.53 -4.45
N SER A 230 6.51 4.80 -3.70
CA SER A 230 6.18 3.49 -3.15
C SER A 230 6.47 3.42 -1.64
N ALA A 231 5.41 3.22 -0.84
CA ALA A 231 5.52 2.98 0.59
C ALA A 231 6.29 1.69 0.91
N THR A 232 6.18 0.67 0.06
CA THR A 232 6.93 -0.59 0.20
C THR A 232 8.43 -0.35 0.02
N SER A 233 8.81 0.46 -0.96
CA SER A 233 10.21 0.81 -1.21
C SER A 233 10.80 1.66 -0.09
N ALA A 234 10.04 2.64 0.42
CA ALA A 234 10.42 3.41 1.61
C ALA A 234 10.55 2.51 2.85
N GLY A 235 9.63 1.53 2.99
CA GLY A 235 9.69 0.46 3.99
C GLY A 235 11.01 -0.30 3.93
N ALA A 236 11.35 -0.86 2.78
CA ALA A 236 12.59 -1.63 2.62
C ALA A 236 13.85 -0.79 2.90
N LEU A 237 13.85 0.48 2.52
CA LEU A 237 14.98 1.39 2.69
C LEU A 237 15.19 1.80 4.16
N PHE A 238 14.12 2.11 4.88
CA PHE A 238 14.21 2.74 6.21
C PHE A 238 13.80 1.85 7.37
N ALA A 239 13.11 0.71 7.16
CA ALA A 239 12.66 -0.15 8.27
C ALA A 239 13.82 -0.66 9.13
N GLY A 240 14.93 -1.09 8.51
CA GLY A 240 16.13 -1.53 9.24
C GLY A 240 16.71 -0.41 10.11
N LEU A 241 16.90 0.79 9.54
CA LEU A 241 17.34 1.98 10.26
C LEU A 241 16.40 2.32 11.43
N GLN A 242 15.08 2.32 11.20
CA GLN A 242 14.07 2.64 12.22
C GLN A 242 14.11 1.62 13.37
N SER A 243 14.25 0.34 13.05
CA SER A 243 14.36 -0.73 14.05
C SER A 243 15.62 -0.57 14.90
N THR A 244 16.76 -0.30 14.28
CA THR A 244 18.03 -0.08 14.99
C THR A 244 17.98 1.19 15.84
N ALA A 245 17.45 2.29 15.30
CA ALA A 245 17.32 3.54 16.02
C ALA A 245 16.38 3.43 17.22
N ALA A 246 15.26 2.71 17.06
CA ALA A 246 14.33 2.43 18.16
C ALA A 246 15.02 1.65 19.28
N ALA A 247 15.70 0.54 18.93
CA ALA A 247 16.42 -0.28 19.89
C ALA A 247 17.50 0.52 20.65
N GLY A 248 18.28 1.35 19.94
CA GLY A 248 19.29 2.20 20.55
C GLY A 248 18.72 3.33 21.42
N ALA A 249 17.52 3.82 21.11
CA ALA A 249 16.83 4.86 21.89
C ALA A 249 15.94 4.31 23.02
N GLY A 250 15.87 2.98 23.20
CA GLY A 250 14.99 2.35 24.18
C GLY A 250 13.49 2.46 23.86
N ILE A 251 13.14 2.64 22.58
CA ILE A 251 11.77 2.72 22.07
C ILE A 251 11.39 1.35 21.50
N ASP A 252 10.13 0.92 21.67
CA ASP A 252 9.63 -0.28 20.99
C ASP A 252 9.77 -0.12 19.45
N PRO A 253 10.55 -0.97 18.76
CA PRO A 253 10.72 -0.92 17.31
C PRO A 253 9.40 -0.92 16.54
N ARG A 254 8.35 -1.55 17.07
CA ARG A 254 7.02 -1.60 16.44
C ARG A 254 6.44 -0.21 16.24
N ILE A 255 6.69 0.72 17.16
CA ILE A 255 6.20 2.11 17.09
C ILE A 255 6.84 2.82 15.88
N LEU A 256 8.16 2.73 15.72
CA LEU A 256 8.85 3.43 14.63
C LEU A 256 8.65 2.74 13.28
N LEU A 257 8.50 1.43 13.25
CA LEU A 257 8.14 0.68 12.04
C LEU A 257 6.71 0.99 11.56
N ALA A 258 5.76 1.12 12.50
CA ALA A 258 4.41 1.59 12.21
C ALA A 258 4.43 3.04 11.71
N ALA A 259 5.17 3.93 12.38
CA ALA A 259 5.37 5.32 11.98
C ALA A 259 5.90 5.43 10.55
N ASN A 260 6.89 4.61 10.18
CA ASN A 260 7.44 4.56 8.83
C ASN A 260 6.40 4.15 7.79
N THR A 261 5.58 3.14 8.10
CA THR A 261 4.52 2.66 7.20
C THR A 261 3.42 3.71 7.01
N ILE A 262 2.93 4.32 8.09
CA ILE A 262 1.89 5.35 8.03
C ILE A 262 2.43 6.61 7.35
N GLY A 263 3.65 7.03 7.70
CA GLY A 263 4.35 8.15 7.06
C GLY A 263 4.51 7.93 5.55
N GLY A 264 4.84 6.70 5.13
CA GLY A 264 4.87 6.33 3.72
C GLY A 264 3.51 6.45 3.04
N GLY A 265 2.44 6.03 3.70
CA GLY A 265 1.06 6.26 3.25
C GLY A 265 0.74 7.74 3.04
N LEU A 266 1.16 8.61 3.96
CA LEU A 266 0.97 10.06 3.85
C LEU A 266 1.82 10.69 2.74
N GLY A 267 3.02 10.16 2.49
CA GLY A 267 3.91 10.60 1.41
C GLY A 267 3.33 10.36 0.01
N LYS A 268 2.43 9.37 -0.14
CA LYS A 268 1.70 9.14 -1.38
C LYS A 268 0.83 10.33 -1.83
N ILE A 269 0.44 11.22 -0.91
CA ILE A 269 -0.37 12.40 -1.26
C ILE A 269 0.41 13.37 -2.16
N VAL A 270 1.73 13.41 -2.01
CA VAL A 270 2.62 14.34 -2.73
C VAL A 270 3.49 13.66 -3.79
N SER A 271 3.30 12.36 -4.03
CA SER A 271 4.14 11.64 -4.98
C SER A 271 3.75 11.99 -6.43
N PRO A 272 4.72 12.23 -7.34
CA PRO A 272 4.44 12.57 -8.74
C PRO A 272 3.55 11.56 -9.45
N GLN A 273 3.69 10.27 -9.12
CA GLN A 273 2.90 9.19 -9.72
C GLN A 273 1.40 9.33 -9.40
N ASN A 274 1.05 9.65 -8.16
CA ASN A 274 -0.34 9.82 -7.77
C ASN A 274 -0.92 11.13 -8.30
N LEU A 275 -0.13 12.19 -8.33
CA LEU A 275 -0.53 13.48 -8.91
C LEU A 275 -0.88 13.35 -10.39
N ALA A 276 -0.08 12.60 -11.15
CA ALA A 276 -0.33 12.32 -12.56
C ALA A 276 -1.64 11.53 -12.77
N ILE A 277 -1.96 10.57 -11.89
CA ILE A 277 -3.22 9.83 -11.94
C ILE A 277 -4.40 10.76 -11.67
N VAL A 278 -4.28 11.64 -10.68
CA VAL A 278 -5.33 12.62 -10.36
C VAL A 278 -5.54 13.59 -11.52
N ALA A 279 -4.47 14.14 -12.09
CA ALA A 279 -4.52 15.03 -13.24
C ALA A 279 -5.22 14.38 -14.46
N GLY A 280 -4.94 13.09 -14.71
CA GLY A 280 -5.62 12.32 -15.74
C GLY A 280 -7.10 12.05 -15.44
N ALA A 281 -7.46 11.84 -14.16
CA ALA A 281 -8.85 11.58 -13.76
C ALA A 281 -9.76 12.81 -13.85
N VAL A 282 -9.20 14.01 -13.73
CA VAL A 282 -9.93 15.29 -13.89
C VAL A 282 -9.77 15.90 -15.29
N ASP A 283 -9.22 15.13 -16.24
CA ASP A 283 -8.97 15.54 -17.63
C ASP A 283 -8.19 16.85 -17.75
N SER A 284 -7.19 17.03 -16.87
CA SER A 284 -6.37 18.24 -16.78
C SER A 284 -4.87 17.90 -16.76
N PRO A 285 -4.32 17.33 -17.85
CA PRO A 285 -2.92 16.94 -17.92
C PRO A 285 -1.97 18.14 -17.76
N GLY A 286 -0.88 17.96 -17.01
CA GLY A 286 0.14 19.00 -16.79
C GLY A 286 -0.14 19.95 -15.61
N THR A 287 -1.22 19.72 -14.86
CA THR A 287 -1.56 20.50 -13.65
C THR A 287 -0.95 19.93 -12.36
N ASP A 288 -0.05 18.95 -12.46
CA ASP A 288 0.59 18.24 -11.35
C ASP A 288 1.15 19.18 -10.28
N ALA A 289 1.85 20.24 -10.71
CA ALA A 289 2.44 21.22 -9.81
C ALA A 289 1.39 22.07 -9.08
N GLU A 290 0.25 22.35 -9.71
CA GLU A 290 -0.85 23.07 -9.07
C GLU A 290 -1.55 22.19 -8.03
N ILE A 291 -1.79 20.92 -8.37
CA ILE A 291 -2.34 19.93 -7.45
C ILE A 291 -1.40 19.77 -6.26
N LEU A 292 -0.08 19.60 -6.49
CA LEU A 292 0.93 19.51 -5.44
C LEU A 292 0.89 20.70 -4.48
N LYS A 293 0.84 21.94 -5.00
CA LYS A 293 0.74 23.15 -4.16
C LYS A 293 -0.50 23.15 -3.26
N LYS A 294 -1.61 22.60 -3.74
CA LYS A 294 -2.86 22.50 -2.96
C LYS A 294 -2.81 21.37 -1.93
N VAL A 295 -2.21 20.22 -2.24
CA VAL A 295 -2.24 19.04 -1.36
C VAL A 295 -1.06 18.95 -0.39
N ALA A 296 0.09 19.56 -0.70
CA ALA A 296 1.29 19.51 0.12
C ALA A 296 1.08 20.03 1.56
N PRO A 297 0.35 21.13 1.82
CA PRO A 297 0.09 21.58 3.18
C PRO A 297 -0.68 20.55 4.03
N TYR A 298 -1.62 19.82 3.42
CA TYR A 298 -2.37 18.76 4.09
C TYR A 298 -1.49 17.54 4.38
N SER A 299 -0.66 17.12 3.42
CA SER A 299 0.27 16.01 3.64
C SER A 299 1.28 16.34 4.73
N LEU A 300 1.82 17.57 4.74
CA LEU A 300 2.78 18.03 5.73
C LEU A 300 2.16 18.14 7.13
N SER A 301 0.94 18.67 7.24
CA SER A 301 0.25 18.75 8.53
C SER A 301 -0.07 17.37 9.10
N LEU A 302 -0.45 16.41 8.25
CA LEU A 302 -0.70 15.04 8.67
C LEU A 302 0.57 14.34 9.16
N VAL A 303 1.72 14.49 8.48
CA VAL A 303 2.98 13.86 8.93
C VAL A 303 3.52 14.51 10.20
N VAL A 304 3.37 15.83 10.38
CA VAL A 304 3.69 16.52 11.65
C VAL A 304 2.81 16.00 12.78
N THR A 305 1.49 15.87 12.54
CA THR A 305 0.55 15.34 13.53
C THR A 305 0.92 13.91 13.91
N LEU A 306 1.26 13.07 12.92
CA LEU A 306 1.75 11.72 13.15
C LEU A 306 3.05 11.71 13.95
N GLY A 307 3.99 12.62 13.69
CA GLY A 307 5.22 12.78 14.47
C GLY A 307 4.94 13.07 15.95
N LEU A 308 3.99 13.98 16.23
CA LEU A 308 3.58 14.27 17.60
C LEU A 308 2.93 13.05 18.27
N LEU A 309 2.09 12.31 17.55
CA LEU A 309 1.47 11.08 18.06
C LEU A 309 2.52 10.00 18.35
N VAL A 310 3.51 9.82 17.47
CA VAL A 310 4.59 8.85 17.62
C VAL A 310 5.51 9.22 18.78
N LEU A 311 5.78 10.51 18.97
CA LEU A 311 6.49 11.00 20.15
C LEU A 311 5.73 10.68 21.44
N ALA A 312 4.43 11.00 21.51
CA ALA A 312 3.60 10.67 22.68
C ALA A 312 3.53 9.15 22.93
N ALA A 313 3.43 8.37 21.87
CA ALA A 313 3.50 6.91 21.89
C ALA A 313 4.82 6.40 22.50
N SER A 314 5.96 6.94 22.05
CA SER A 314 7.29 6.55 22.51
C SER A 314 7.53 6.82 24.00
N GLN A 315 6.80 7.77 24.58
CA GLN A 315 6.85 8.12 26.00
C GLN A 315 5.89 7.30 26.86
N GLY A 316 5.20 6.32 26.28
CA GLY A 316 4.26 5.44 27.00
C GLY A 316 2.86 6.03 27.23
N LEU A 317 2.58 7.24 26.70
CA LEU A 317 1.29 7.91 26.88
C LEU A 317 0.13 7.16 26.21
N LEU A 318 0.44 6.36 25.19
CA LEU A 318 -0.50 5.53 24.45
C LEU A 318 -0.37 4.04 24.78
N GLY A 319 0.34 3.69 25.87
CA GLY A 319 0.56 2.31 26.31
C GLY A 319 -0.69 1.41 26.32
N PRO A 320 -1.86 1.88 26.79
CA PRO A 320 -3.11 1.07 26.77
C PRO A 320 -3.62 0.72 25.36
N LEU A 321 -3.25 1.49 24.34
CA LEU A 321 -3.65 1.28 22.94
C LEU A 321 -2.65 0.42 22.15
N MET A 322 -1.48 0.13 22.71
CA MET A 322 -0.42 -0.69 22.09
C MET A 322 -0.43 -2.16 22.56
N VAL A 323 -1.22 -2.48 23.59
CA VAL A 323 -1.45 -3.84 24.06
C VAL A 323 -2.65 -4.41 23.29
N GLY A 324 -2.40 -4.84 22.05
CA GLY A 324 -3.38 -5.47 21.17
C GLY A 324 -2.69 -6.38 20.17
#